data_AF-A0A0D8HDU0-F1
#
_entry.id   AF-A0A0D8HDU0-F1
#
_cell.length_a   1.000
_cell.length_b   1.000
_cell.length_c   1.000
_cell.angle_alpha   90.00
_cell.angle_beta   90.00
_cell.angle_gamma   90.00
#
_symmetry.space_group_name_H-M   'P 1'
#
loop_
_entity.id
_entity.type
_entity.pdbx_description
1 polymer ?
#
loop_
_entity_poly.entity_id
_entity_poly.type
_entity_poly.pdbx_seq_one_letter_code
_entity_poly.pdbx_strand_id
1 'polypeptide(L)'
;MASARLSGIARRGSGVHVHTTRRNYKDKVYESHLLRRSYREDGKVKNETLANLSHLPSVTIEVIRESLAGKSHVVAGGEFEIERSLFHGHVAAIAAMANKLKLASLLGPESKERDIILALVIARVTSPSSKLATTRWWQDTTIACDFGVGDASTDDLYGAMDWILQRQGAIETQLARRHLTEGSQQGGTRLRDSAKGIGGWQATKPYQIPALVRI
;
A
#
# COMPACT_ATOMS: atom_id res chain seq x y z
N MET A 1 2.42 -1.53 -2.79
CA MET A 1 3.25 -2.60 -2.17
C MET A 1 4.07 -3.28 -3.25
N ALA A 2 5.40 -3.33 -3.11
CA ALA A 2 6.31 -3.96 -4.08
C ALA A 2 6.22 -5.49 -3.98
N SER A 3 5.89 -6.16 -5.09
CA SER A 3 5.89 -7.62 -5.20
C SER A 3 7.24 -8.09 -5.75
N ALA A 4 8.21 -8.30 -4.87
CA ALA A 4 9.45 -8.96 -5.22
C ALA A 4 9.20 -10.48 -5.33
N ARG A 5 9.15 -11.02 -6.55
CA ARG A 5 9.16 -12.48 -6.77
C ARG A 5 10.59 -12.98 -6.61
N LEU A 6 10.89 -13.54 -5.44
CA LEU A 6 12.13 -14.30 -5.22
C LEU A 6 12.07 -15.58 -6.06
N SER A 7 12.79 -15.59 -7.19
CA SER A 7 13.08 -16.78 -7.97
C SER A 7 13.72 -17.83 -7.06
N GLY A 8 13.06 -18.99 -6.90
CA GLY A 8 13.51 -20.07 -6.04
C GLY A 8 14.88 -20.60 -6.47
N ILE A 9 15.92 -20.32 -5.69
CA ILE A 9 17.23 -20.93 -5.83
C ILE A 9 17.13 -22.41 -5.41
N ALA A 10 17.51 -23.30 -6.32
CA ALA A 10 17.56 -24.73 -6.10
C ALA A 10 18.52 -25.06 -4.94
N ARG A 11 18.00 -25.75 -3.92
CA ARG A 11 18.75 -26.22 -2.75
C ARG A 11 19.76 -27.29 -3.15
N ARG A 12 21.02 -26.92 -3.34
CA ARG A 12 22.14 -27.86 -3.13
C ARG A 12 22.55 -27.77 -1.67
N GLY A 13 22.07 -28.71 -0.87
CA GLY A 13 22.60 -28.92 0.48
C GLY A 13 24.05 -29.36 0.37
N SER A 14 24.99 -28.42 0.33
CA SER A 14 26.38 -28.75 0.54
C SER A 14 26.45 -29.35 1.95
N GLY A 15 27.11 -30.50 2.14
CA GLY A 15 27.30 -31.09 3.46
C GLY A 15 28.19 -30.23 4.39
N VAL A 16 28.29 -28.93 4.12
CA VAL A 16 29.19 -27.96 4.73
C VAL A 16 28.41 -27.10 5.73
N HIS A 17 28.91 -26.97 6.95
CA HIS A 17 28.29 -26.19 8.00
C HIS A 17 29.34 -25.52 8.90
N VAL A 18 28.92 -24.47 9.62
CA VAL A 18 29.73 -23.86 10.69
C VAL A 18 29.43 -24.56 12.00
N HIS A 19 30.45 -25.15 12.62
CA HIS A 19 30.37 -25.79 13.93
C HIS A 19 31.02 -24.89 14.99
N THR A 20 30.30 -24.61 16.07
CA THR A 20 30.79 -23.79 17.18
C THR A 20 31.04 -24.65 18.41
N THR A 21 32.24 -24.60 18.97
CA THR A 21 32.55 -25.19 20.28
C THR A 21 32.80 -24.11 21.30
N ARG A 22 32.25 -24.27 22.51
CA ARG A 22 32.47 -23.36 23.64
C ARG A 22 33.23 -24.08 24.75
N ARG A 23 34.25 -23.43 25.30
CA ARG A 23 34.99 -23.92 26.46
C ARG A 23 35.00 -22.83 27.53
N ASN A 24 34.48 -23.16 28.71
CA ASN A 24 34.58 -22.29 29.87
C ASN A 24 35.89 -22.59 30.60
N TYR A 25 36.70 -21.57 30.85
CA TYR A 25 37.91 -21.69 31.64
C TYR A 25 38.05 -20.48 32.56
N LYS A 26 37.99 -20.74 33.87
CA LYS A 26 37.82 -19.70 34.90
C LYS A 26 36.60 -18.83 34.54
N ASP A 27 36.76 -17.50 34.53
CA ASP A 27 35.70 -16.53 34.20
C ASP A 27 35.67 -16.14 32.72
N LYS A 28 36.32 -16.93 31.83
CA LYS A 28 36.37 -16.65 30.39
C LYS A 28 35.75 -17.78 29.58
N VAL A 29 34.88 -17.41 28.63
CA VAL A 29 34.30 -18.30 27.63
C VAL A 29 35.11 -18.18 26.35
N TYR A 30 35.68 -19.28 25.88
CA TYR A 30 36.38 -19.38 24.61
C TYR A 30 35.47 -20.01 23.58
N GLU A 31 35.20 -19.30 22.49
CA GLU A 31 34.43 -19.82 21.36
C GLU A 31 35.36 -20.14 20.19
N SER A 32 35.20 -21.32 19.59
CA SER A 32 35.85 -21.66 18.32
C SER A 32 34.81 -21.98 17.26
N HIS A 33 34.97 -21.41 16.07
CA HIS A 33 34.08 -21.58 14.93
C HIS A 33 34.85 -22.28 13.81
N LEU A 34 34.39 -23.46 13.39
CA LEU A 34 35.03 -24.28 12.36
C LEU A 34 34.09 -24.50 11.18
N LEU A 35 34.60 -24.33 9.96
CA LEU A 35 33.90 -24.76 8.75
C LEU A 35 34.16 -26.26 8.57
N ARG A 36 33.10 -27.06 8.54
CA ARG A 36 33.18 -28.54 8.48
C ARG A 36 32.39 -29.07 7.31
N ARG A 37 32.85 -30.18 6.72
CA ARG A 37 32.16 -30.94 5.68
C ARG A 37 31.85 -32.36 6.16
N SER A 38 30.60 -32.79 5.98
CA SER A 38 30.17 -34.18 6.15
C SER A 38 30.12 -34.87 4.78
N TYR A 39 30.76 -36.02 4.66
CA TYR A 39 30.78 -36.84 3.43
C TYR A 39 30.60 -38.32 3.78
N ARG A 40 30.31 -39.16 2.78
CA ARG A 40 30.22 -40.60 2.94
C ARG A 40 31.39 -41.29 2.25
N GLU A 41 32.00 -42.23 2.96
CA GLU A 41 33.05 -43.10 2.46
C GLU A 41 32.78 -44.50 3.01
N ASP A 42 32.72 -45.51 2.15
CA ASP A 42 32.41 -46.91 2.50
C ASP A 42 31.14 -47.06 3.37
N GLY A 43 30.08 -46.31 3.02
CA GLY A 43 28.80 -46.34 3.74
C GLY A 43 28.81 -45.63 5.10
N LYS A 44 29.94 -45.09 5.56
CA LYS A 44 30.08 -44.38 6.83
C LYS A 44 30.11 -42.87 6.61
N VAL A 45 29.42 -42.11 7.47
CA VAL A 45 29.49 -40.64 7.48
C VAL A 45 30.78 -40.22 8.20
N LYS A 46 31.62 -39.47 7.49
CA LYS A 46 32.85 -38.88 8.02
C LYS A 46 32.73 -37.35 8.01
N ASN A 47 33.45 -36.71 8.94
CA ASN A 47 33.50 -35.26 9.07
C ASN A 47 34.94 -34.78 8.88
N GLU A 48 35.12 -33.76 8.07
CA GLU A 48 36.40 -33.11 7.80
C GLU A 48 36.33 -31.63 8.19
N THR A 49 37.40 -31.13 8.80
CA THR A 49 37.55 -29.69 9.07
C THR A 49 38.15 -29.02 7.84
N LEU A 50 37.42 -28.07 7.24
CA LEU A 50 37.88 -27.34 6.07
C LEU A 50 38.66 -26.07 6.45
N ALA A 51 38.20 -25.34 7.46
CA ALA A 51 38.82 -24.09 7.90
C ALA A 51 38.46 -23.72 9.35
N ASN A 52 39.30 -22.91 9.99
CA ASN A 52 39.00 -22.25 11.25
C ASN A 52 38.52 -20.81 10.97
N LEU A 53 37.30 -20.49 11.35
CA LEU A 53 36.65 -19.19 11.14
C LEU A 53 36.76 -18.26 12.36
N SER A 54 37.35 -18.70 13.48
CA SER A 54 37.44 -17.93 14.74
C SER A 54 38.13 -16.57 14.64
N HIS A 55 38.89 -16.33 13.58
CA HIS A 55 39.58 -15.07 13.33
C HIS A 55 38.69 -14.03 12.64
N LEU A 56 37.53 -14.44 12.11
CA LEU A 56 36.60 -13.55 11.43
C LEU A 56 35.72 -12.80 12.44
N PRO A 57 35.19 -11.62 12.08
CA PRO A 57 34.16 -10.95 12.86
C PRO A 57 32.92 -11.84 13.06
N SER A 58 32.28 -11.73 14.22
CA SER A 58 31.08 -12.51 14.59
C SER A 58 29.95 -12.38 13.55
N VAL A 59 29.75 -11.17 13.03
CA VAL A 59 28.77 -10.87 11.97
C VAL A 59 29.04 -11.70 10.70
N THR A 60 30.30 -11.80 10.27
CA THR A 60 30.67 -12.57 9.08
C THR A 60 30.41 -14.07 9.29
N ILE A 61 30.72 -14.58 10.48
CA ILE A 61 30.48 -15.99 10.85
C ILE A 61 28.98 -16.29 10.83
N GLU A 62 28.15 -15.36 11.28
CA GLU A 62 26.69 -15.49 11.26
C GLU A 62 26.15 -15.49 9.83
N VAL A 63 26.59 -14.57 8.97
CA VAL A 63 26.22 -14.55 7.54
C VAL A 63 26.60 -15.86 6.85
N ILE A 64 27.81 -16.38 7.10
CA ILE A 64 28.25 -17.68 6.54
C ILE A 64 27.34 -18.81 7.04
N ARG A 65 27.01 -18.84 8.34
CA ARG A 65 26.11 -19.86 8.92
C ARG A 65 24.73 -19.82 8.26
N GLU A 66 24.17 -18.64 8.13
CA GLU A 66 22.85 -18.43 7.55
C GLU A 66 22.81 -18.73 6.05
N SER A 67 23.84 -18.32 5.32
CA SER A 67 24.01 -18.61 3.89
C SER A 67 24.12 -20.13 3.64
N LEU A 68 24.92 -20.84 4.44
CA LEU A 68 25.02 -22.31 4.37
C LEU A 68 23.72 -23.02 4.78
N ALA A 69 22.90 -22.40 5.65
CA ALA A 69 21.56 -22.89 5.97
C ALA A 69 20.52 -22.59 4.86
N GLY A 70 20.94 -21.94 3.77
CA GLY A 70 20.08 -21.59 2.63
C GLY A 70 19.25 -20.33 2.85
N LYS A 71 19.59 -19.47 3.81
CA LYS A 71 19.00 -18.14 3.92
C LYS A 71 19.62 -17.21 2.88
N SER A 72 18.79 -16.47 2.16
CA SER A 72 19.22 -15.44 1.22
C SER A 72 19.59 -14.16 1.97
N HIS A 73 20.69 -13.54 1.55
CA HIS A 73 21.17 -12.27 2.08
C HIS A 73 21.14 -11.22 0.97
N VAL A 74 20.79 -9.99 1.32
CA VAL A 74 20.84 -8.85 0.40
C VAL A 74 21.96 -7.92 0.86
N VAL A 75 22.79 -7.49 -0.08
CA VAL A 75 23.85 -6.50 0.21
C VAL A 75 23.17 -5.15 0.41
N ALA A 76 23.19 -4.64 1.65
CA ALA A 76 22.72 -3.29 1.93
C ALA A 76 23.57 -2.28 1.13
N GLY A 77 22.93 -1.46 0.31
CA GLY A 77 23.61 -0.55 -0.63
C GLY A 77 24.03 -1.18 -1.96
N GLY A 78 23.63 -2.43 -2.25
CA GLY A 78 23.60 -2.91 -3.64
C GLY A 78 22.68 -2.03 -4.51
N GLU A 79 22.77 -2.17 -5.82
CA GLU A 79 22.04 -1.35 -6.82
C GLU A 79 20.51 -1.48 -6.65
N PHE A 80 19.95 -0.70 -5.73
CA PHE A 80 18.52 -0.45 -5.65
C PHE A 80 18.20 0.66 -6.65
N GLU A 81 17.50 0.31 -7.72
CA GLU A 81 16.98 1.28 -8.67
C GLU A 81 15.54 1.65 -8.29
N ILE A 82 15.23 2.96 -8.32
CA ILE A 82 13.86 3.42 -8.17
C ILE A 82 13.14 3.13 -9.49
N GLU A 83 12.31 2.09 -9.53
CA GLU A 83 11.53 1.72 -10.73
C GLU A 83 10.51 2.80 -11.13
N ARG A 84 9.88 3.45 -10.13
CA ARG A 84 8.92 4.54 -10.34
C ARG A 84 8.71 5.36 -9.07
N SER A 85 8.43 6.65 -9.24
CA SER A 85 7.98 7.56 -8.19
C SER A 85 6.53 7.95 -8.42
N LEU A 86 5.69 7.81 -7.39
CA LEU A 86 4.28 8.19 -7.45
C LEU A 86 4.03 9.45 -6.65
N PHE A 87 3.10 10.28 -7.11
CA PHE A 87 2.69 11.42 -6.31
C PHE A 87 1.87 10.95 -5.10
N HIS A 88 2.32 11.36 -3.90
CA HIS A 88 1.71 10.92 -2.63
C HIS A 88 1.29 12.08 -1.73
N GLY A 89 2.11 13.14 -1.59
CA GLY A 89 1.89 14.15 -0.56
C GLY A 89 0.51 14.80 -0.57
N HIS A 90 -0.01 15.18 -1.74
CA HIS A 90 -1.34 15.78 -1.86
C HIS A 90 -2.47 14.76 -1.62
N VAL A 91 -2.29 13.51 -2.06
CA VAL A 91 -3.25 12.42 -1.81
C VAL A 91 -3.35 12.14 -0.32
N ALA A 92 -2.20 11.97 0.35
CA ALA A 92 -2.13 11.70 1.78
C ALA A 92 -2.77 12.81 2.62
N ALA A 93 -2.54 14.08 2.26
CA ALA A 93 -3.13 15.22 2.95
C ALA A 93 -4.67 15.20 2.89
N ILE A 94 -5.24 14.94 1.72
CA ILE A 94 -6.70 14.89 1.55
C ILE A 94 -7.29 13.62 2.17
N ALA A 95 -6.60 12.48 2.06
CA ALA A 95 -7.00 11.25 2.74
C ALA A 95 -7.03 11.42 4.27
N ALA A 96 -6.04 12.11 4.84
CA ALA A 96 -6.01 12.44 6.27
C ALA A 96 -7.21 13.32 6.67
N MET A 97 -7.58 14.30 5.82
CA MET A 97 -8.77 15.12 6.05
C MET A 97 -10.07 14.33 5.92
N ALA A 98 -10.18 13.43 4.92
CA ALA A 98 -11.32 12.53 4.77
C ALA A 98 -11.49 11.63 6.01
N ASN A 99 -10.39 11.14 6.58
CA ASN A 99 -10.40 10.38 7.83
C ASN A 99 -10.83 11.24 9.02
N LYS A 100 -10.30 12.45 9.16
CA LYS A 100 -10.70 13.40 10.21
C LYS A 100 -12.19 13.73 10.17
N LEU A 101 -12.76 13.86 8.97
CA LEU A 101 -14.19 14.10 8.75
C LEU A 101 -15.05 12.83 8.86
N LYS A 102 -14.43 11.67 9.07
CA LYS A 102 -15.08 10.34 9.06
C LYS A 102 -15.90 10.14 7.78
N LEU A 103 -15.33 10.54 6.64
CA LEU A 103 -16.02 10.51 5.35
C LEU A 103 -16.40 9.08 4.95
N ALA A 104 -15.51 8.10 5.10
CA ALA A 104 -15.81 6.70 4.80
C ALA A 104 -17.06 6.21 5.57
N SER A 105 -17.14 6.50 6.87
CA SER A 105 -18.28 6.14 7.72
C SER A 105 -19.57 6.90 7.37
N LEU A 106 -19.47 8.09 6.78
CA LEU A 106 -20.61 8.84 6.25
C LEU A 106 -21.14 8.19 4.97
N LEU A 107 -20.23 7.76 4.07
CA LEU A 107 -20.61 7.16 2.79
C LEU A 107 -21.34 5.82 2.98
N GLY A 108 -20.85 4.95 3.86
CA GLY A 108 -21.52 3.68 4.15
C GLY A 108 -20.64 2.60 4.77
N PRO A 109 -21.15 1.36 4.84
CA PRO A 109 -20.39 0.20 5.32
C PRO A 109 -19.22 -0.11 4.38
N GLU A 110 -18.27 -0.89 4.89
CA GLU A 110 -17.10 -1.31 4.11
C GLU A 110 -17.53 -2.12 2.88
N SER A 111 -17.10 -1.66 1.71
CA SER A 111 -17.49 -2.22 0.42
C SER A 111 -16.55 -1.68 -0.65
N LYS A 112 -16.45 -2.42 -1.76
CA LYS A 112 -15.66 -2.02 -2.93
C LYS A 112 -16.15 -0.66 -3.46
N GLU A 113 -17.46 -0.46 -3.50
CA GLU A 113 -18.12 0.75 -3.96
C GLU A 113 -17.76 1.96 -3.09
N ARG A 114 -17.74 1.79 -1.75
CA ARG A 114 -17.32 2.84 -0.83
C ARG A 114 -15.89 3.30 -1.13
N ASP A 115 -14.98 2.35 -1.32
CA ASP A 115 -13.56 2.65 -1.50
C ASP A 115 -13.31 3.31 -2.87
N ILE A 116 -14.04 2.89 -3.91
CA ILE A 116 -14.07 3.57 -5.22
C ILE A 116 -14.60 5.00 -5.11
N ILE A 117 -15.71 5.21 -4.38
CA ILE A 117 -16.26 6.56 -4.18
C ILE A 117 -15.30 7.44 -3.39
N LEU A 118 -14.64 6.91 -2.37
CA LEU A 118 -13.66 7.65 -1.59
C LEU A 118 -12.48 8.06 -2.46
N ALA A 119 -11.96 7.15 -3.30
CA ALA A 119 -10.93 7.45 -4.29
C ALA A 119 -11.37 8.51 -5.30
N LEU A 120 -12.62 8.45 -5.78
CA LEU A 120 -13.20 9.45 -6.70
C LEU A 120 -13.32 10.82 -6.04
N VAL A 121 -13.78 10.91 -4.79
CA VAL A 121 -13.88 12.16 -4.05
C VAL A 121 -12.50 12.77 -3.83
N ILE A 122 -11.52 11.99 -3.38
CA ILE A 122 -10.15 12.47 -3.17
C ILE A 122 -9.56 12.95 -4.49
N ALA A 123 -9.72 12.18 -5.56
CA ALA A 123 -9.24 12.56 -6.88
C ALA A 123 -9.92 13.83 -7.42
N ARG A 124 -11.20 14.03 -7.10
CA ARG A 124 -11.93 15.23 -7.48
C ARG A 124 -11.43 16.47 -6.73
N VAL A 125 -11.00 16.33 -5.49
CA VAL A 125 -10.44 17.44 -4.69
C VAL A 125 -9.00 17.77 -5.12
N THR A 126 -8.19 16.76 -5.45
CA THR A 126 -6.80 16.95 -5.89
C THR A 126 -6.68 17.51 -7.30
N SER A 127 -7.41 16.92 -8.26
CA SER A 127 -7.24 17.19 -9.69
C SER A 127 -8.58 16.95 -10.42
N PRO A 128 -9.47 17.97 -10.41
CA PRO A 128 -10.76 17.87 -11.09
C PRO A 128 -10.60 17.55 -12.57
N SER A 129 -11.05 16.37 -13.00
CA SER A 129 -10.96 15.92 -14.40
C SER A 129 -12.16 15.09 -14.84
N SER A 130 -12.17 14.63 -16.10
CA SER A 130 -13.17 13.69 -16.60
C SER A 130 -13.01 12.31 -15.95
N LYS A 131 -14.06 11.48 -15.90
CA LYS A 131 -14.03 10.16 -15.23
C LYS A 131 -12.88 9.27 -15.73
N LEU A 132 -12.70 9.20 -17.05
CA LEU A 132 -11.62 8.42 -17.67
C LEU A 132 -10.23 9.00 -17.34
N ALA A 133 -10.09 10.33 -17.36
CA ALA A 133 -8.83 10.96 -16.99
C ALA A 133 -8.50 10.76 -15.49
N THR A 134 -9.51 10.75 -14.62
CA THR A 134 -9.36 10.44 -13.19
C THR A 134 -8.81 9.04 -12.96
N THR A 135 -9.38 8.01 -13.62
CA THR A 135 -8.88 6.62 -13.47
C THR A 135 -7.45 6.44 -13.99
N ARG A 136 -7.08 7.13 -15.08
CA ARG A 136 -5.70 7.11 -15.59
C ARG A 136 -4.75 7.77 -14.61
N TRP A 137 -5.15 8.92 -14.06
CA TRP A 137 -4.36 9.66 -13.09
C TRP A 137 -4.11 8.89 -11.78
N TRP A 138 -5.00 7.96 -11.40
CA TRP A 138 -4.75 7.07 -10.25
C TRP A 138 -3.48 6.24 -10.41
N GLN A 139 -3.07 5.91 -11.64
CA GLN A 139 -1.87 5.10 -11.89
C GLN A 139 -0.56 5.87 -11.62
N ASP A 140 -0.61 7.21 -11.68
CA ASP A 140 0.51 8.11 -11.41
C ASP A 140 0.57 8.58 -9.95
N THR A 141 -0.40 8.17 -9.14
CA THR A 141 -0.49 8.52 -7.73
C THR A 141 -0.61 7.29 -6.84
N THR A 142 -0.59 7.52 -5.53
CA THR A 142 -0.78 6.46 -4.52
C THR A 142 -2.24 6.07 -4.30
N ILE A 143 -3.22 6.80 -4.86
CA ILE A 143 -4.66 6.50 -4.71
C ILE A 143 -5.00 5.05 -5.03
N ALA A 144 -4.49 4.52 -6.14
CA ALA A 144 -4.76 3.15 -6.57
C ALA A 144 -4.37 2.11 -5.50
N CYS A 145 -3.22 2.31 -4.86
CA CYS A 145 -2.70 1.41 -3.83
C CYS A 145 -3.39 1.65 -2.49
N ASP A 146 -3.58 2.91 -2.10
CA ASP A 146 -4.10 3.29 -0.78
C ASP A 146 -5.57 2.89 -0.60
N PHE A 147 -6.35 2.91 -1.67
CA PHE A 147 -7.78 2.55 -1.67
C PHE A 147 -8.07 1.19 -2.30
N GLY A 148 -7.06 0.45 -2.78
CA GLY A 148 -7.26 -0.85 -3.42
C GLY A 148 -8.07 -0.79 -4.72
N VAL A 149 -8.01 0.32 -5.45
CA VAL A 149 -8.81 0.60 -6.66
C VAL A 149 -8.01 0.49 -7.95
N GLY A 150 -6.78 -0.04 -7.90
CA GLY A 150 -5.88 -0.12 -9.07
C GLY A 150 -6.46 -0.89 -10.26
N ASP A 151 -7.29 -1.90 -9.98
CA ASP A 151 -7.93 -2.76 -10.99
C ASP A 151 -9.40 -2.40 -11.25
N ALA A 152 -9.88 -1.25 -10.75
CA ALA A 152 -11.27 -0.83 -10.92
C ALA A 152 -11.58 -0.52 -12.39
N SER A 153 -12.58 -1.21 -12.93
CA SER A 153 -13.07 -0.98 -14.29
C SER A 153 -13.96 0.26 -14.39
N THR A 154 -14.24 0.70 -15.62
CA THR A 154 -15.22 1.78 -15.83
C THR A 154 -16.61 1.38 -15.33
N ASP A 155 -17.00 0.12 -15.46
CA ASP A 155 -18.28 -0.40 -14.97
C ASP A 155 -18.33 -0.41 -13.43
N ASP A 156 -17.22 -0.76 -12.76
CA ASP A 156 -17.12 -0.65 -11.30
C ASP A 156 -17.32 0.79 -10.83
N LEU A 157 -16.79 1.77 -11.56
CA LEU A 157 -16.97 3.18 -11.25
C LEU A 157 -18.44 3.59 -11.37
N TYR A 158 -19.13 3.20 -12.44
CA TYR A 158 -20.54 3.49 -12.62
C TYR A 158 -21.40 2.78 -11.57
N GLY A 159 -21.12 1.51 -11.27
CA GLY A 159 -21.78 0.77 -10.21
C GLY A 159 -21.61 1.43 -8.84
N ALA A 160 -20.40 1.93 -8.54
CA ALA A 160 -20.14 2.67 -7.31
C ALA A 160 -20.89 4.03 -7.27
N MET A 161 -21.02 4.71 -8.41
CA MET A 161 -21.80 5.95 -8.53
C MET A 161 -23.31 5.72 -8.31
N ASP A 162 -23.85 4.64 -8.86
CA ASP A 162 -25.24 4.25 -8.62
C ASP A 162 -25.45 3.83 -7.16
N TRP A 163 -24.49 3.12 -6.58
CA TRP A 163 -24.49 2.73 -5.17
C TRP A 163 -24.54 3.95 -4.25
N ILE A 164 -23.73 4.99 -4.48
CA ILE A 164 -23.77 6.19 -3.62
C ILE A 164 -25.05 6.99 -3.82
N LEU A 165 -25.61 7.01 -5.04
CA LEU A 165 -26.85 7.72 -5.34
C LEU A 165 -28.02 7.14 -4.54
N GLN A 166 -28.11 5.81 -4.42
CA GLN A 166 -29.12 5.14 -3.59
C GLN A 166 -29.00 5.53 -2.10
N ARG A 167 -27.83 5.97 -1.66
CA ARG A 167 -27.54 6.34 -0.26
C ARG A 167 -27.67 7.84 0.01
N GLN A 168 -27.92 8.65 -1.01
CA GLN A 168 -27.95 10.11 -0.91
C GLN A 168 -28.82 10.60 0.26
N GLY A 169 -30.07 10.13 0.37
CA GLY A 169 -30.97 10.59 1.43
C GLY A 169 -30.48 10.27 2.85
N ALA A 170 -29.81 9.13 3.05
CA ALA A 170 -29.23 8.77 4.34
C ALA A 170 -28.02 9.67 4.68
N ILE A 171 -27.17 9.93 3.68
CA ILE A 171 -26.00 10.80 3.81
C ILE A 171 -26.43 12.23 4.13
N GLU A 172 -27.40 12.78 3.40
CA GLU A 172 -27.96 14.12 3.62
C GLU A 172 -28.58 14.24 5.01
N THR A 173 -29.35 13.23 5.45
CA THR A 173 -29.91 13.20 6.80
C THR A 173 -28.82 13.22 7.87
N GLN A 174 -27.75 12.44 7.67
CA GLN A 174 -26.64 12.40 8.61
C GLN A 174 -25.85 13.72 8.64
N LEU A 175 -25.61 14.34 7.47
CA LEU A 175 -24.98 15.65 7.38
C LEU A 175 -25.84 16.74 8.03
N ALA A 176 -27.14 16.74 7.77
CA ALA A 176 -28.10 17.64 8.41
C ALA A 176 -28.03 17.52 9.93
N ARG A 177 -28.07 16.30 10.48
CA ARG A 177 -27.94 16.08 11.93
C ARG A 177 -26.60 16.55 12.51
N ARG A 178 -25.50 16.45 11.74
CA ARG A 178 -24.16 16.87 12.20
C ARG A 178 -23.98 18.39 12.20
N HIS A 179 -24.65 19.10 11.29
CA HIS A 179 -24.29 20.49 10.96
C HIS A 179 -25.46 21.48 10.99
N LEU A 180 -26.71 21.03 11.03
CA LEU A 180 -27.89 21.87 11.17
C LEU A 180 -28.43 21.73 12.61
N THR A 181 -28.16 22.73 13.45
CA THR A 181 -28.89 22.97 14.70
C THR A 181 -30.21 23.69 14.41
N GLU A 182 -31.18 23.59 15.33
CA GLU A 182 -32.55 24.17 15.29
C GLU A 182 -32.57 25.69 15.06
N GLY A 183 -32.28 26.12 13.82
CA GLY A 183 -32.24 27.52 13.43
C GLY A 183 -32.08 27.76 11.93
N SER A 184 -31.73 26.74 11.15
CA SER A 184 -31.58 26.86 9.68
C SER A 184 -32.87 26.61 8.89
N GLN A 185 -33.99 26.35 9.57
CA GLN A 185 -35.25 25.98 8.92
C GLN A 185 -36.18 27.19 8.76
N GLN A 186 -35.75 28.17 7.98
CA GLN A 186 -36.67 29.10 7.31
C GLN A 186 -36.35 29.10 5.82
N GLY A 187 -37.10 28.31 5.03
CA GLY A 187 -37.00 28.33 3.56
C GLY A 187 -37.22 27.01 2.82
N GLY A 188 -37.73 25.95 3.46
CA GLY A 188 -37.68 24.58 2.91
C GLY A 188 -39.01 23.90 2.55
N THR A 189 -40.10 24.63 2.28
CA THR A 189 -41.38 24.03 1.86
C THR A 189 -41.67 24.22 0.37
N ARG A 190 -40.67 24.07 -0.51
CA ARG A 190 -40.91 24.22 -1.96
C ARG A 190 -39.98 23.48 -2.93
N LEU A 191 -39.56 22.25 -2.63
CA LEU A 191 -38.77 21.44 -3.59
C LEU A 191 -39.24 19.98 -3.74
N ARG A 192 -40.48 19.64 -3.39
CA ARG A 192 -41.00 18.28 -3.65
C ARG A 192 -41.74 18.08 -4.97
N ASP A 193 -42.07 19.16 -5.70
CA ASP A 193 -42.88 19.05 -6.93
C ASP A 193 -42.20 19.72 -8.15
N SER A 194 -41.13 19.11 -8.64
CA SER A 194 -40.58 19.23 -10.01
C SER A 194 -39.33 18.35 -10.10
N ALA A 195 -39.11 17.43 -11.03
CA ALA A 195 -39.77 17.18 -12.29
C ALA A 195 -39.56 15.71 -12.67
N LYS A 196 -40.67 15.02 -12.99
CA LYS A 196 -40.65 14.05 -14.09
C LYS A 196 -40.32 14.82 -15.36
N GLY A 197 -39.25 14.43 -16.05
CA GLY A 197 -38.93 14.90 -17.39
C GLY A 197 -37.66 15.73 -17.46
N ILE A 198 -36.55 15.08 -17.85
CA ILE A 198 -35.45 15.70 -18.60
C ILE A 198 -34.68 14.60 -19.31
N GLY A 199 -35.08 14.32 -20.56
CA GLY A 199 -34.14 13.91 -21.59
C GLY A 199 -33.34 15.13 -22.05
N GLY A 200 -32.11 14.90 -22.53
CA GLY A 200 -31.30 15.90 -23.23
C GLY A 200 -30.13 16.45 -22.41
N TRP A 201 -29.03 15.71 -22.35
CA TRP A 201 -27.72 16.29 -22.04
C TRP A 201 -27.22 17.03 -23.29
N GLN A 202 -27.52 18.32 -23.41
CA GLN A 202 -26.81 19.19 -24.35
C GLN A 202 -25.61 19.83 -23.65
N ALA A 203 -24.44 19.68 -24.30
CA ALA A 203 -23.19 20.27 -23.90
C ALA A 203 -23.22 21.80 -24.01
N THR A 204 -22.98 22.51 -22.91
CA THR A 204 -22.72 23.95 -22.92
C THR A 204 -21.39 24.26 -22.23
N LYS A 205 -20.39 24.55 -23.08
CA LYS A 205 -19.28 25.52 -23.01
C LYS A 205 -18.35 25.61 -21.77
N PRO A 206 -17.05 25.86 -22.00
CA PRO A 206 -16.01 25.84 -20.96
C PRO A 206 -16.08 27.03 -20.00
N TYR A 207 -15.81 26.77 -18.72
CA TYR A 207 -15.67 27.78 -17.66
C TYR A 207 -14.49 28.72 -17.95
N GLN A 208 -14.79 30.00 -18.15
CA GLN A 208 -13.82 31.09 -18.01
C GLN A 208 -13.57 31.34 -16.52
N ILE A 209 -12.31 31.38 -16.10
CA ILE A 209 -11.87 31.77 -14.76
C ILE A 209 -11.76 33.30 -14.75
N PRO A 210 -12.51 34.05 -13.92
CA PRO A 210 -12.27 35.47 -13.77
C PRO A 210 -10.98 35.69 -12.96
N ALA A 211 -10.01 36.33 -13.61
CA ALA A 211 -8.87 36.96 -12.96
C ALA A 211 -9.38 38.08 -12.06
N LEU A 212 -9.04 38.04 -10.77
CA LEU A 212 -8.93 39.17 -9.83
C LEU A 212 -8.71 38.60 -8.42
N VAL A 213 -7.49 38.67 -7.89
CA VAL A 213 -7.13 39.52 -6.74
C VAL A 213 -5.60 39.60 -6.74
N ARG A 214 -5.14 40.83 -6.91
CA ARG A 214 -3.78 41.30 -6.77
C ARG A 214 -3.71 41.99 -5.40
N ILE A 215 -2.98 41.42 -4.45
CA ILE A 215 -2.28 42.12 -3.36
C ILE A 215 -0.97 41.35 -3.16
#